data_AF-A0A3M2B7C6-F1
#
_entry.id   AF-A0A3M2B7C6-F1
#
_cell.length_a   1.000
_cell.length_b   1.000
_cell.length_c   1.000
_cell.angle_alpha   90.00
_cell.angle_beta   90.00
_cell.angle_gamma   90.00
#
_symmetry.space_group_name_H-M   'P 1'
#
loop_
_entity.id
_entity.type
_entity.pdbx_description
1 polymer ?
#
loop_
_entity_poly.entity_id
_entity_poly.type
_entity_poly.pdbx_seq_one_letter_code
_entity_poly.pdbx_strand_id
1 'polypeptide(L)'
;MRAMNSEHGAIRKQVQLPLSVAFRISLLNIRVRFLRALITAAGVMLGIAFFTAVRAAALYAPPLNPNDPAALETATRQNWLVVMSLLMSTVGISNSMLMAVTERYKEIGTMKCLGALDSFIVKLFFLESGMLGVVASVIGFLVGWGLVFLINLFRLGSGVFSAATPIELLFLLGQAMAVGVVVTVVATILPAIRAAKMPPAAALRVEV
;
A
#
# COMPACT_ATOMS: atom_id res chain seq x y z
N MET A 1 33.98 -61.78 20.35
CA MET A 1 32.64 -61.67 20.94
C MET A 1 32.44 -60.24 21.46
N ARG A 2 31.80 -59.37 20.67
CA ARG A 2 30.97 -58.21 21.10
C ARG A 2 30.57 -57.44 19.84
N ALA A 3 29.31 -57.58 19.46
CA ALA A 3 28.72 -56.96 18.28
C ALA A 3 28.53 -55.44 18.51
N MET A 4 28.99 -54.63 17.55
CA MET A 4 28.56 -53.24 17.37
C MET A 4 27.10 -53.25 16.94
N ASN A 5 26.19 -52.89 17.84
CA ASN A 5 24.77 -52.75 17.54
C ASN A 5 24.56 -51.41 16.80
N SER A 6 24.17 -51.48 15.53
CA SER A 6 23.82 -50.33 14.70
C SER A 6 22.41 -49.86 15.04
N GLU A 7 22.29 -48.85 15.89
CA GLU A 7 21.03 -48.12 16.14
C GLU A 7 20.70 -47.27 14.91
N HIS A 8 20.08 -47.90 13.91
CA HIS A 8 19.39 -47.17 12.84
C HIS A 8 18.18 -46.49 13.47
N GLY A 9 18.30 -45.19 13.74
CA GLY A 9 17.23 -44.35 14.27
C GLY A 9 15.99 -44.45 13.38
N ALA A 10 14.98 -45.20 13.85
CA ALA A 10 13.70 -45.36 13.19
C ALA A 10 13.08 -43.98 12.95
N ILE A 11 12.86 -43.62 11.68
CA ILE A 11 12.21 -42.39 11.25
C ILE A 11 10.86 -42.30 11.98
N ARG A 12 10.73 -41.35 12.92
CA ARG A 12 9.47 -41.09 13.64
C ARG A 12 8.36 -40.92 12.60
N LYS A 13 7.33 -41.77 12.67
CA LYS A 13 6.11 -41.76 11.83
C LYS A 13 5.74 -40.32 11.43
N GLN A 14 5.73 -40.05 10.12
CA GLN A 14 5.18 -38.81 9.58
C GLN A 14 3.72 -38.69 10.05
N VAL A 15 3.47 -37.70 10.90
CA VAL A 15 2.11 -37.37 11.34
C VAL A 15 1.40 -36.78 10.13
N GLN A 16 0.56 -37.56 9.46
CA GLN A 16 -0.34 -37.06 8.43
C GLN A 16 -1.34 -36.12 9.11
N LEU A 17 -1.12 -34.82 8.94
CA LEU A 17 -2.02 -33.80 9.47
C LEU A 17 -3.40 -33.96 8.81
N PRO A 18 -4.49 -34.04 9.60
CA PRO A 18 -5.84 -34.10 9.04
C PRO A 18 -6.12 -32.85 8.19
N LEU A 19 -6.80 -33.02 7.04
CA LEU A 19 -7.04 -31.98 6.05
C LEU A 19 -7.66 -30.70 6.63
N SER A 20 -8.51 -30.83 7.65
CA SER A 20 -9.12 -29.70 8.34
C SER A 20 -8.09 -28.82 9.08
N VAL A 21 -7.03 -29.42 9.62
CA VAL A 21 -5.95 -28.69 10.30
C VAL A 21 -5.03 -28.02 9.28
N ALA A 22 -4.68 -28.73 8.20
CA ALA A 22 -3.89 -28.15 7.10
C ALA A 22 -4.61 -26.94 6.45
N PHE A 23 -5.93 -27.07 6.21
CA PHE A 23 -6.75 -26.00 5.65
C PHE A 23 -6.81 -24.78 6.57
N ARG A 24 -7.01 -24.99 7.88
CA ARG A 24 -7.03 -23.89 8.87
C ARG A 24 -5.70 -23.14 8.92
N ILE A 25 -4.57 -23.85 8.92
CA ILE A 25 -3.23 -23.23 8.96
C ILE A 25 -3.00 -22.41 7.68
N SER A 26 -3.38 -22.95 6.52
CA SER A 26 -3.25 -22.23 5.24
C SER A 26 -4.08 -20.93 5.23
N LEU A 27 -5.34 -21.00 5.68
CA LEU A 27 -6.21 -19.83 5.78
C LEU A 27 -5.66 -18.75 6.73
N LEU A 28 -5.05 -19.15 7.85
CA LEU A 28 -4.44 -18.21 8.80
C LEU A 28 -3.27 -17.46 8.15
N ASN A 29 -2.38 -18.16 7.44
CA ASN A 29 -1.25 -17.54 6.75
C ASN A 29 -1.69 -16.58 5.64
N ILE A 30 -2.69 -16.97 4.85
CA ILE A 30 -3.26 -16.11 3.81
C ILE A 30 -3.87 -14.85 4.43
N ARG A 31 -4.66 -14.99 5.51
CA ARG A 31 -5.29 -13.84 6.17
C ARG A 31 -4.28 -12.85 6.72
N VAL A 32 -3.25 -13.31 7.43
CA VAL A 32 -2.24 -12.41 8.01
C VAL A 32 -1.50 -11.64 6.91
N ARG A 33 -1.11 -12.33 5.83
CA ARG A 33 -0.43 -11.70 4.68
C ARG A 33 -1.33 -10.71 3.94
N PHE A 34 -2.58 -11.09 3.71
CA PHE A 34 -3.55 -10.27 3.00
C PHE A 34 -3.96 -9.02 3.80
N LEU A 35 -4.23 -9.17 5.10
CA LEU A 35 -4.63 -8.06 5.97
C LEU A 35 -3.55 -6.99 6.04
N ARG A 36 -2.28 -7.36 6.00
CA ARG A 36 -1.19 -6.39 5.95
C ARG A 36 -1.13 -5.61 4.65
N ALA A 37 -1.23 -6.31 3.52
CA ALA A 37 -1.30 -5.66 2.22
C ALA A 37 -2.52 -4.73 2.12
N LEU A 38 -3.62 -5.10 2.78
CA LEU A 38 -4.81 -4.26 2.89
C LEU A 38 -4.55 -2.99 3.72
N ILE A 39 -3.77 -3.06 4.81
CA ILE A 39 -3.43 -1.89 5.63
C ILE A 39 -2.60 -0.88 4.84
N THR A 40 -1.55 -1.32 4.12
CA THR A 40 -0.77 -0.42 3.26
C THR A 40 -1.65 0.16 2.14
N ALA A 41 -2.41 -0.69 1.45
CA ALA A 41 -3.28 -0.25 0.37
C ALA A 41 -4.35 0.74 0.85
N ALA A 42 -4.96 0.51 2.01
CA ALA A 42 -5.98 1.39 2.58
C ALA A 42 -5.42 2.78 2.91
N GLY A 43 -4.20 2.87 3.46
CA GLY A 43 -3.56 4.17 3.77
C GLY A 43 -3.36 5.03 2.51
N VAL A 44 -2.92 4.42 1.42
CA VAL A 44 -2.76 5.09 0.11
C VAL A 44 -4.12 5.43 -0.49
N MET A 45 -4.99 4.43 -0.55
CA MET A 45 -6.32 4.52 -1.15
C MET A 45 -7.13 5.64 -0.51
N LEU A 46 -7.14 5.75 0.83
CA LEU A 46 -7.89 6.79 1.54
C LEU A 46 -7.29 8.18 1.31
N GLY A 47 -5.96 8.30 1.31
CA GLY A 47 -5.27 9.58 1.01
C GLY A 47 -5.59 10.06 -0.41
N ILE A 48 -5.57 9.16 -1.39
CA ILE A 48 -5.90 9.46 -2.78
C ILE A 48 -7.40 9.66 -2.98
N ALA A 49 -8.27 8.92 -2.30
CA ALA A 49 -9.70 9.15 -2.30
C ALA A 49 -10.04 10.56 -1.78
N PHE A 50 -9.39 11.00 -0.70
CA PHE A 50 -9.56 12.36 -0.19
C PHE A 50 -9.02 13.42 -1.17
N PHE A 51 -7.80 13.23 -1.70
CA PHE A 51 -7.23 14.12 -2.71
C PHE A 51 -8.15 14.29 -3.93
N THR A 52 -8.60 13.17 -4.49
CA THR A 52 -9.49 13.15 -5.65
C THR A 52 -10.86 13.72 -5.33
N ALA A 53 -11.41 13.47 -4.13
CA ALA A 53 -12.68 14.06 -3.72
C ALA A 53 -12.60 15.59 -3.63
N VAL A 54 -11.53 16.14 -3.03
CA VAL A 54 -11.33 17.60 -2.94
C VAL A 54 -11.20 18.22 -4.33
N ARG A 55 -10.46 17.58 -5.24
CA ARG A 55 -10.27 18.08 -6.61
C ARG A 55 -11.48 17.89 -7.52
N ALA A 56 -12.20 16.78 -7.38
CA ALA A 56 -13.45 16.54 -8.09
C ALA A 56 -14.54 17.52 -7.63
N ALA A 57 -14.60 17.86 -6.34
CA ALA A 57 -15.57 18.82 -5.82
C ALA A 57 -15.43 20.20 -6.47
N ALA A 58 -14.22 20.60 -6.89
CA ALA A 58 -13.99 21.84 -7.61
C ALA A 58 -14.60 21.85 -9.02
N LEU A 59 -14.82 20.68 -9.65
CA LEU A 59 -15.47 20.57 -10.97
C LEU A 59 -16.97 20.88 -10.90
N TYR A 60 -17.61 20.58 -9.76
CA TYR A 60 -19.04 20.81 -9.54
C TYR A 60 -19.32 22.14 -8.84
N ALA A 61 -18.29 22.88 -8.45
CA ALA A 61 -18.44 24.19 -7.83
C ALA A 61 -18.73 25.25 -8.90
N PRO A 62 -19.58 26.26 -8.60
CA PRO A 62 -19.79 27.38 -9.51
C PRO A 62 -18.46 28.11 -9.77
N PRO A 63 -18.23 28.61 -11.00
CA PRO A 63 -16.98 29.27 -11.35
C PRO A 63 -16.77 30.50 -10.45
N LEU A 64 -15.75 30.42 -9.61
CA LEU A 64 -15.36 31.50 -8.71
C LEU A 64 -14.54 32.54 -9.48
N ASN A 65 -14.79 33.83 -9.23
CA ASN A 65 -13.95 34.90 -9.77
C ASN A 65 -12.55 34.79 -9.13
N PRO A 66 -11.48 34.63 -9.93
CA PRO A 66 -10.11 34.46 -9.40
C PRO A 66 -9.63 35.63 -8.54
N ASN A 67 -10.25 36.80 -8.70
CA ASN A 67 -9.90 38.03 -7.97
C ASN A 67 -10.68 38.18 -6.64
N ASP A 68 -11.61 37.27 -6.33
CA ASP A 68 -12.37 37.34 -5.08
C ASP A 68 -11.51 36.80 -3.92
N PRO A 69 -11.27 37.59 -2.85
CA PRO A 69 -10.40 37.17 -1.75
C PRO A 69 -10.93 35.93 -1.01
N ALA A 70 -12.26 35.72 -0.97
CA ALA A 70 -12.87 34.54 -0.37
C ALA A 70 -12.60 33.24 -1.14
N ALA A 71 -12.47 33.31 -2.47
CA ALA A 71 -12.16 32.15 -3.31
C ALA A 71 -10.72 31.66 -3.09
N LEU A 72 -9.77 32.59 -2.98
CA LEU A 72 -8.37 32.30 -2.68
C LEU A 72 -8.20 31.66 -1.29
N GLU A 73 -8.97 32.13 -0.31
CA GLU A 73 -8.93 31.61 1.05
C GLU A 73 -9.44 30.16 1.12
N THR A 74 -10.57 29.86 0.46
CA THR A 74 -11.13 28.50 0.43
C THR A 74 -10.22 27.49 -0.28
N ALA A 75 -9.62 27.87 -1.41
CA ALA A 75 -8.67 27.03 -2.15
C ALA A 75 -7.40 26.73 -1.32
N THR A 76 -6.87 27.74 -0.62
CA THR A 76 -5.69 27.60 0.24
C THR A 76 -5.95 26.64 1.40
N ARG A 77 -7.11 26.77 2.05
CA ARG A 77 -7.55 25.87 3.13
C ARG A 77 -7.65 24.42 2.67
N GLN A 78 -8.29 24.18 1.51
CA GLN A 78 -8.42 22.83 0.95
C GLN A 78 -7.07 22.22 0.57
N ASN A 79 -6.17 23.00 -0.03
CA ASN A 79 -4.82 22.53 -0.38
C ASN A 79 -4.04 22.13 0.87
N TRP A 80 -4.16 22.89 1.96
CA TRP A 80 -3.51 22.54 3.23
C TRP A 80 -4.02 21.21 3.79
N LEU A 81 -5.34 20.99 3.79
CA LEU A 81 -5.93 19.73 4.26
C LEU A 81 -5.46 18.53 3.45
N VAL A 82 -5.38 18.68 2.13
CA VAL A 82 -4.85 17.65 1.22
C VAL A 82 -3.39 17.32 1.54
N VAL A 83 -2.54 18.34 1.73
CA VAL A 83 -1.13 18.12 2.07
C VAL A 83 -1.03 17.34 3.39
N MET A 84 -1.79 17.74 4.41
CA MET A 84 -1.80 17.06 5.70
C MET A 84 -2.29 15.61 5.60
N SER A 85 -3.33 15.33 4.80
CA SER A 85 -3.83 13.97 4.62
C SER A 85 -2.81 13.07 3.93
N LEU A 86 -2.13 13.57 2.89
CA LEU A 86 -1.08 12.83 2.18
C LEU A 86 0.12 12.54 3.08
N LEU A 87 0.50 13.48 3.95
CA LEU A 87 1.54 13.25 4.96
C LEU A 87 1.14 12.14 5.94
N MET A 88 -0.10 12.15 6.45
CA MET A 88 -0.59 11.09 7.34
C MET A 88 -0.59 9.72 6.65
N SER A 89 -1.04 9.66 5.39
CA SER A 89 -0.95 8.44 4.58
C SER A 89 0.49 7.95 4.45
N THR A 90 1.44 8.84 4.14
CA THR A 90 2.87 8.52 3.99
C THR A 90 3.44 7.86 5.25
N VAL A 91 3.13 8.40 6.43
CA VAL A 91 3.58 7.85 7.71
C VAL A 91 2.97 6.47 7.97
N GLY A 92 1.67 6.31 7.72
CA GLY A 92 0.98 5.02 7.86
C GLY A 92 1.55 3.93 6.95
N ILE A 93 1.83 4.27 5.69
CA ILE A 93 2.46 3.38 4.70
C ILE A 93 3.86 2.99 5.18
N SER A 94 4.66 3.96 5.61
CA SER A 94 6.03 3.71 6.10
C SER A 94 6.02 2.72 7.26
N ASN A 95 5.13 2.91 8.24
CA ASN A 95 5.02 2.02 9.40
C ASN A 95 4.60 0.59 9.00
N SER A 96 3.60 0.47 8.13
CA SER A 96 3.14 -0.84 7.66
C SER A 96 4.21 -1.56 6.82
N MET A 97 4.96 -0.81 6.00
CA MET A 97 6.04 -1.38 5.20
C MET A 97 7.23 -1.81 6.08
N LEU A 98 7.55 -1.06 7.14
CA LEU A 98 8.52 -1.50 8.15
C LEU A 98 8.11 -2.82 8.81
N MET A 99 6.83 -2.97 9.12
CA MET A 99 6.29 -4.23 9.59
C MET A 99 6.53 -5.32 8.54
N ALA A 100 6.28 -5.06 7.24
CA ALA A 100 6.45 -6.04 6.16
C ALA A 100 7.91 -6.48 5.97
N VAL A 101 8.88 -5.63 6.34
CA VAL A 101 10.30 -5.96 6.37
C VAL A 101 10.62 -6.99 7.44
N THR A 102 10.02 -6.89 8.63
CA THR A 102 10.28 -7.83 9.73
C THR A 102 9.63 -9.20 9.51
N GLU A 103 8.49 -9.28 8.82
CA GLU A 103 7.91 -10.57 8.42
C GLU A 103 8.78 -11.32 7.41
N ARG A 104 9.31 -10.58 6.42
CA ARG A 104 10.16 -11.14 5.35
C ARG A 104 11.63 -11.21 5.74
N TYR A 105 11.93 -11.12 7.04
CA TYR A 105 13.30 -11.03 7.54
C TYR A 105 14.16 -12.24 7.12
N LYS A 106 13.62 -13.45 7.27
CA LYS A 106 14.31 -14.70 6.84
C LYS A 106 14.49 -14.76 5.33
N GLU A 107 13.48 -14.37 4.55
CA GLU A 107 13.55 -14.35 3.08
C GLU A 107 14.61 -13.38 2.55
N ILE A 108 14.71 -12.18 3.15
CA ILE A 108 15.74 -11.20 2.79
C ILE A 108 17.13 -11.68 3.18
N GLY A 109 17.26 -12.33 4.35
CA GLY A 109 18.49 -12.95 4.81
C GLY A 109 19.00 -14.03 3.86
N THR A 110 18.12 -14.94 3.42
CA THR A 110 18.50 -16.01 2.48
C THR A 110 18.92 -15.45 1.12
N MET A 111 18.19 -14.45 0.58
CA MET A 111 18.60 -13.77 -0.66
C MET A 111 20.01 -13.17 -0.56
N LYS A 112 20.33 -12.51 0.56
CA LYS A 112 21.66 -11.93 0.78
C LYS A 112 22.75 -12.99 0.96
N CYS A 113 22.46 -14.11 1.61
CA CYS A 113 23.40 -15.23 1.71
C CYS A 113 23.71 -15.87 0.34
N LEU A 114 22.76 -15.80 -0.60
CA LEU A 114 22.96 -16.21 -1.99
C LEU A 114 23.68 -15.15 -2.85
N GLY A 115 24.11 -14.03 -2.25
CA GLY A 115 24.87 -12.98 -2.93
C GLY A 115 24.05 -11.82 -3.48
N ALA A 116 22.76 -11.68 -3.10
CA ALA A 116 21.98 -10.50 -3.49
C ALA A 116 22.56 -9.21 -2.90
N LEU A 117 22.77 -8.20 -3.74
CA LEU A 117 23.25 -6.88 -3.31
C LEU A 117 22.14 -6.10 -2.58
N ASP A 118 22.54 -5.18 -1.71
CA ASP A 118 21.62 -4.26 -1.03
C ASP A 118 20.76 -3.46 -2.03
N SER A 119 21.33 -3.09 -3.18
CA SER A 119 20.62 -2.39 -4.26
C SER A 119 19.52 -3.25 -4.91
N PHE A 120 19.68 -4.58 -4.94
CA PHE A 120 18.65 -5.49 -5.44
C PHE A 120 17.45 -5.51 -4.48
N ILE A 121 17.71 -5.57 -3.18
CA ILE A 121 16.65 -5.51 -2.15
C ILE A 121 15.91 -4.18 -2.23
N VAL A 122 16.62 -3.05 -2.32
CA VAL A 122 15.97 -1.73 -2.48
C VAL A 122 15.07 -1.68 -3.71
N LYS A 123 15.54 -2.17 -4.87
CA LYS A 123 14.75 -2.22 -6.12
C LYS A 123 13.50 -3.08 -5.98
N LEU A 124 13.59 -4.21 -5.29
CA LEU A 124 12.45 -5.10 -5.05
C LEU A 124 11.34 -4.38 -4.28
N PHE A 125 11.69 -3.65 -3.22
CA PHE A 125 10.74 -2.86 -2.42
C PHE A 125 10.14 -1.68 -3.19
N PHE A 126 10.93 -1.02 -4.06
CA PHE A 126 10.39 0.02 -4.94
C PHE A 126 9.41 -0.52 -5.98
N LEU A 127 9.69 -1.70 -6.55
CA LEU A 127 8.79 -2.34 -7.49
C LEU A 127 7.48 -2.74 -6.81
N GLU A 128 7.56 -3.34 -5.62
CA GLU A 128 6.39 -3.72 -4.82
C GLU A 128 5.52 -2.50 -4.45
N SER A 129 6.14 -1.44 -3.94
CA SER A 129 5.44 -0.21 -3.57
C SER A 129 4.90 0.58 -4.76
N GLY A 130 5.58 0.51 -5.91
CA GLY A 130 5.08 1.07 -7.16
C GLY A 130 3.82 0.36 -7.65
N MET A 131 3.83 -0.97 -7.67
CA MET A 131 2.64 -1.76 -8.04
C MET A 131 1.48 -1.52 -7.07
N LEU A 132 1.75 -1.50 -5.76
CA LEU A 132 0.77 -1.17 -4.73
C LEU A 132 0.21 0.25 -4.92
N GLY A 133 1.07 1.22 -5.23
CA GLY A 133 0.69 2.60 -5.49
C GLY A 133 -0.26 2.74 -6.67
N VAL A 134 0.01 2.05 -7.78
CA VAL A 134 -0.90 2.04 -8.93
C VAL A 134 -2.25 1.46 -8.55
N VAL A 135 -2.30 0.26 -7.97
CA VAL A 135 -3.57 -0.39 -7.62
C VAL A 135 -4.37 0.44 -6.63
N ALA A 136 -3.75 0.89 -5.54
CA ALA A 136 -4.43 1.66 -4.51
C ALA A 136 -4.92 3.03 -5.02
N SER A 137 -4.21 3.64 -5.96
CA SER A 137 -4.58 4.95 -6.51
C SER A 137 -5.73 4.84 -7.52
N VAL A 138 -5.81 3.75 -8.30
CA VAL A 138 -7.00 3.47 -9.14
C VAL A 138 -8.22 3.32 -8.25
N ILE A 139 -8.12 2.49 -7.20
CA ILE A 139 -9.23 2.25 -6.27
C ILE A 139 -9.58 3.55 -5.52
N GLY A 140 -8.57 4.28 -5.05
CA GLY A 140 -8.75 5.55 -4.35
C GLY A 140 -9.45 6.59 -5.22
N PHE A 141 -9.07 6.71 -6.49
CA PHE A 141 -9.75 7.55 -7.47
C PHE A 141 -11.22 7.14 -7.66
N LEU A 142 -11.50 5.86 -7.89
CA LEU A 142 -12.86 5.38 -8.09
C LEU A 142 -13.75 5.68 -6.87
N VAL A 143 -13.21 5.51 -5.66
CA VAL A 143 -13.95 5.81 -4.42
C VAL A 143 -14.12 7.31 -4.20
N GLY A 144 -13.07 8.11 -4.36
CA GLY A 144 -13.14 9.55 -4.13
C GLY A 144 -14.01 10.28 -5.15
N TRP A 145 -13.82 9.99 -6.44
CA TRP A 145 -14.67 10.50 -7.50
C TRP A 145 -16.10 9.97 -7.37
N GLY A 146 -16.27 8.66 -7.15
CA GLY A 146 -17.60 8.04 -7.01
C GLY A 146 -18.41 8.63 -5.86
N LEU A 147 -17.77 8.93 -4.73
CA LEU A 147 -18.43 9.57 -3.59
C LEU A 147 -18.90 10.99 -3.93
N VAL A 148 -18.04 11.81 -4.56
CA VAL A 148 -18.41 13.17 -4.97
C VAL A 148 -19.49 13.16 -6.05
N PHE A 149 -19.38 12.25 -7.01
CA PHE A 149 -20.38 12.05 -8.06
C PHE A 149 -21.74 11.71 -7.44
N LEU A 150 -21.79 10.78 -6.49
CA LEU A 150 -23.01 10.37 -5.82
C LEU A 150 -23.64 11.51 -5.00
N ILE A 151 -22.84 12.26 -4.25
CA ILE A 151 -23.31 13.44 -3.49
C ILE A 151 -23.92 14.48 -4.42
N ASN A 152 -23.27 14.76 -5.55
CA ASN A 152 -23.76 15.74 -6.52
C ASN A 152 -24.98 15.23 -7.28
N LEU A 153 -25.10 13.92 -7.52
CA LEU A 153 -26.28 13.32 -8.15
C LEU A 153 -27.56 13.62 -7.37
N PHE A 154 -27.48 13.58 -6.03
CA PHE A 154 -28.61 13.95 -5.17
C PHE A 154 -28.87 15.47 -5.11
N ARG A 155 -27.86 16.31 -5.37
CA ARG A 155 -27.99 17.78 -5.31
C ARG A 155 -28.46 18.41 -6.62
N LEU A 156 -27.92 17.94 -7.75
CA LEU A 156 -28.06 18.56 -9.08
C LEU A 156 -28.88 17.68 -10.04
N GLY A 157 -29.22 16.44 -9.67
CA GLY A 157 -29.95 15.50 -10.52
C GLY A 157 -29.18 15.15 -11.81
N SER A 158 -29.85 15.19 -12.95
CA SER A 158 -29.26 14.86 -14.25
C SER A 158 -28.17 15.85 -14.73
N GLY A 159 -28.11 17.06 -14.15
CA GLY A 159 -27.11 18.08 -14.50
C GLY A 159 -25.67 17.73 -14.12
N VAL A 160 -25.46 16.67 -13.33
CA VAL A 160 -24.11 16.20 -12.94
C VAL A 160 -23.31 15.67 -14.12
N PHE A 161 -23.98 15.04 -15.09
CA PHE A 161 -23.30 14.48 -16.27
C PHE A 161 -22.78 15.56 -17.22
N SER A 162 -23.40 16.75 -17.22
CA SER A 162 -22.92 17.89 -18.00
C SER A 162 -21.77 18.65 -17.31
N ALA A 163 -21.59 18.48 -16.00
CA ALA A 163 -20.60 19.24 -15.23
C ALA A 163 -19.18 18.64 -15.28
N ALA A 164 -19.05 17.33 -15.53
CA ALA A 164 -17.74 16.67 -15.60
C ALA A 164 -17.48 16.15 -17.01
N THR A 165 -16.53 16.77 -17.71
CA THR A 165 -16.16 16.31 -19.05
C THR A 165 -15.25 15.06 -18.96
N PRO A 166 -15.31 14.15 -19.94
CA PRO A 166 -14.42 12.98 -19.95
C PRO A 166 -12.93 13.33 -19.92
N ILE A 167 -12.55 14.48 -20.49
CA ILE A 167 -11.16 14.96 -20.53
C ILE A 167 -10.67 15.41 -19.15
N GLU A 168 -11.50 16.10 -18.36
CA GLU A 168 -11.18 16.50 -16.99
C GLU A 168 -11.05 15.27 -16.08
N LEU A 169 -11.91 14.27 -16.28
CA LEU A 169 -11.86 13.03 -15.51
C LEU A 169 -10.56 12.26 -15.79
N LEU A 170 -10.12 12.21 -17.04
CA LEU A 170 -8.85 11.59 -17.41
C LEU A 170 -7.65 12.34 -16.81
N PHE A 171 -7.70 13.68 -16.80
CA PHE A 171 -6.66 14.50 -16.18
C PHE A 171 -6.60 14.28 -14.66
N LEU A 172 -7.76 14.22 -14.01
CA LEU A 172 -7.86 13.95 -12.58
C LEU A 172 -7.34 12.54 -12.23
N LEU A 173 -7.66 11.53 -13.05
CA LEU A 173 -7.10 10.18 -12.89
C LEU A 173 -5.57 10.21 -13.03
N GLY A 174 -5.04 10.91 -14.04
CA GLY A 174 -3.59 11.08 -14.22
C GLY A 174 -2.91 11.72 -13.00
N GLN A 175 -3.51 12.76 -12.43
CA GLN A 175 -3.02 13.39 -11.20
C GLN A 175 -3.08 12.44 -10.00
N ALA A 176 -4.18 11.71 -9.82
CA ALA A 176 -4.34 10.75 -8.73
C ALA A 176 -3.29 9.63 -8.81
N MET A 177 -3.04 9.12 -10.02
CA MET A 177 -2.01 8.12 -10.28
C MET A 177 -0.61 8.64 -9.97
N ALA A 178 -0.27 9.82 -10.48
CA ALA A 178 1.03 10.43 -10.27
C ALA A 178 1.29 10.69 -8.77
N VAL A 179 0.35 11.35 -8.09
CA VAL A 179 0.46 11.66 -6.66
C VAL A 179 0.54 10.38 -5.83
N GLY A 180 -0.30 9.40 -6.10
CA GLY A 180 -0.33 8.18 -5.32
C GLY A 180 0.92 7.33 -5.47
N VAL A 181 1.43 7.14 -6.69
CA VAL A 181 2.71 6.44 -6.91
C VAL A 181 3.87 7.19 -6.26
N VAL A 182 3.92 8.53 -6.38
CA VAL A 182 4.98 9.32 -5.73
C VAL A 182 4.92 9.17 -4.22
N VAL A 183 3.74 9.30 -3.61
CA VAL A 183 3.54 9.16 -2.17
C VAL A 183 3.94 7.76 -1.67
N THR A 184 3.56 6.69 -2.39
CA THR A 184 3.92 5.33 -1.97
C THR A 184 5.41 5.05 -2.08
N VAL A 185 6.04 5.49 -3.18
CA VAL A 185 7.48 5.34 -3.39
C VAL A 185 8.25 6.10 -2.32
N VAL A 186 7.88 7.36 -2.07
CA VAL A 186 8.51 8.22 -1.04
C VAL A 186 8.37 7.59 0.35
N ALA A 187 7.17 7.11 0.70
CA ALA A 187 6.94 6.40 1.97
C ALA A 187 7.80 5.13 2.13
N THR A 188 8.15 4.49 1.02
CA THR A 188 8.89 3.22 1.02
C THR A 188 10.41 3.40 1.09
N ILE A 189 10.94 4.60 0.85
CA ILE A 189 12.39 4.86 0.87
C ILE A 189 13.02 4.42 2.20
N LEU A 190 12.46 4.87 3.32
CA LEU A 190 12.98 4.54 4.66
C LEU A 190 12.91 3.03 4.96
N PRO A 191 11.77 2.33 4.79
CA PRO A 191 11.68 0.88 4.93
C PRO A 191 12.63 0.10 4.01
N ALA A 192 12.74 0.49 2.73
CA ALA A 192 13.57 -0.20 1.75
C ALA A 192 15.06 -0.15 2.12
N ILE A 193 15.54 1.01 2.55
CA ILE A 193 16.93 1.17 3.03
C ILE A 193 17.15 0.34 4.29
N ARG A 194 16.20 0.33 5.23
CA ARG A 194 16.31 -0.51 6.43
C ARG A 194 16.36 -1.98 6.08
N ALA A 195 15.50 -2.45 5.17
CA ALA A 195 15.49 -3.83 4.70
C ALA A 195 16.81 -4.24 4.07
N ALA A 196 17.35 -3.35 3.23
CA ALA A 196 18.61 -3.56 2.54
C ALA A 196 19.81 -3.52 3.49
N LYS A 197 19.75 -2.90 4.68
CA LYS A 197 20.87 -2.89 5.63
C LYS A 197 20.81 -4.00 6.68
N MET A 198 19.88 -4.96 6.56
CA MET A 198 19.74 -6.03 7.55
C MET A 198 20.91 -7.04 7.44
N PRO A 199 21.55 -7.41 8.57
CA PRO A 199 22.67 -8.35 8.59
C PRO A 199 22.19 -9.79 8.36
N PRO A 200 22.74 -10.53 7.36
CA PRO A 200 22.28 -11.88 7.02
C PRO A 200 22.44 -12.89 8.15
N ALA A 201 23.53 -12.78 8.92
CA ALA A 201 23.82 -13.66 10.05
C ALA A 201 22.75 -13.56 11.15
N ALA A 202 22.21 -12.36 11.39
CA ALA A 202 21.12 -12.19 12.34
C ALA A 202 19.83 -12.82 11.81
N ALA A 203 19.53 -12.70 10.51
CA ALA A 203 18.34 -13.29 9.88
C ALA A 203 18.26 -14.81 10.00
N LEU A 204 19.39 -15.51 9.88
CA LEU A 204 19.44 -16.95 10.04
C LEU A 204 19.49 -17.41 11.50
N ARG A 205 20.01 -16.57 12.41
CA ARG A 205 20.04 -16.84 13.84
C ARG A 205 18.68 -16.65 14.53
N VAL A 206 17.67 -16.09 13.84
CA VAL A 206 16.31 -16.00 14.38
C VAL A 206 15.70 -17.42 14.46
N GLU A 207 16.08 -18.13 15.52
CA GLU A 207 15.36 -19.27 16.06
C GLU A 207 14.09 -18.73 16.71
N VAL A 208 12.94 -19.14 16.18
CA VAL A 208 11.65 -19.16 16.88
C VAL A 208 11.31 -20.63 17.04
#